data_AF-A0A3S4WG49-F1
#
_entry.id   AF-A0A3S4WG49-F1
#
_cell.length_a   1.000
_cell.length_b   1.000
_cell.length_c   1.000
_cell.angle_alpha   90.00
_cell.angle_beta   90.00
_cell.angle_gamma   90.00
#
_symmetry.space_group_name_H-M   'P 1'
#
loop_
_entity.id
_entity.type
_entity.pdbx_description
1 polymer ?
#
loop_
_entity_poly.entity_id
_entity_poly.type
_entity_poly.pdbx_seq_one_letter_code
_entity_poly.pdbx_strand_id
1 'polypeptide(L)'
;MASWRTVHGHIERLDQWLVSDEDVQAFFEEQRILGRGASDGKGGFDFEVAVAGRRRRVATLDEAGTVFRGRSVTELVDVMRESLRKVEVELDGEIAHGPIDLGAVDVSDEELIADPPEADEPADSDNAVGAGDTDGTGDAGDVVGTGDAGELGGSMAEEAEQPEEHKGPEGHEGREGSDEAEWAEVFERESPMLVIVDLPLSEVPSLVAAADVPVAASKLGSALVLTAEKPLLSARKLFPRPSYQIVLSAAEDSPLLYVRRDNQCSTWNWDGEMPVFPWIEPGSEGHDFVVDETGAGAVARRAVADVIDARFADIRCALQASPQTAVRSLVAALNLPEEIVDVLEGRRGLAEIPNSQLFTPGSGGSAFQDRLAFEIAGEGFVEPDLMGAYRKIYLERPWAVAVASAVQTAVAGGMLTAGFNRANAGRPWKLLTALGGWALVGGVARILTTSYAQSLVTQRQSDIETWKMMRNLQDQTAGQEPSAGPGRAED
;
A
#
# COMPACT_ATOMS: atom_id res chain seq x y z
N MET A 1 3.55 23.44 11.94
CA MET A 1 3.00 22.68 13.09
C MET A 1 3.75 21.36 13.21
N ALA A 2 3.82 20.78 14.41
CA ALA A 2 4.26 19.40 14.57
C ALA A 2 3.31 18.50 13.75
N SER A 3 3.83 17.73 12.79
CA SER A 3 3.02 16.68 12.15
C SER A 3 2.81 15.57 13.19
N TRP A 4 1.55 15.34 13.55
CA TRP A 4 1.11 14.22 14.36
C TRP A 4 0.72 13.05 13.45
N ARG A 5 0.92 11.84 13.96
CA ARG A 5 0.52 10.59 13.31
C ARG A 5 -0.28 9.78 14.31
N THR A 6 -1.48 9.36 13.91
CA THR A 6 -2.26 8.37 14.64
C THR A 6 -1.55 7.04 14.58
N VAL A 7 -1.45 6.37 15.72
CA VAL A 7 -0.95 5.00 15.83
C VAL A 7 -1.96 4.18 16.60
N HIS A 8 -2.17 2.96 16.14
CA HIS A 8 -2.98 1.97 16.83
C HIS A 8 -2.12 1.23 17.85
N GLY A 9 -2.74 0.90 18.96
CA GLY A 9 -2.18 0.02 19.96
C GLY A 9 -3.22 -0.98 20.43
N HIS A 10 -2.72 -2.11 20.93
CA HIS A 10 -3.52 -3.19 21.46
C HIS A 10 -2.96 -3.59 22.83
N ILE A 11 -3.86 -3.84 23.77
CA ILE A 11 -3.52 -4.43 25.07
C ILE A 11 -4.19 -5.79 25.13
N GLU A 12 -3.39 -6.85 25.06
CA GLU A 12 -3.87 -8.19 25.33
C GLU A 12 -3.81 -8.44 26.84
N ARG A 13 -4.94 -8.84 27.42
CA ARG A 13 -5.00 -9.21 28.84
C ARG A 13 -4.79 -10.70 28.98
N LEU A 14 -3.62 -11.07 29.53
CA LEU A 14 -3.29 -12.46 29.79
C LEU A 14 -4.14 -13.03 30.96
N ASP A 15 -4.66 -12.14 31.82
CA ASP A 15 -5.60 -12.47 32.88
C ASP A 15 -6.67 -11.37 33.01
N GLN A 16 -7.87 -11.64 32.48
CA GLN A 16 -8.98 -10.69 32.41
C GLN A 16 -9.53 -10.27 33.80
N TRP A 17 -9.20 -11.01 34.87
CA TRP A 17 -9.66 -10.69 36.23
C TRP A 17 -8.76 -9.67 36.94
N LEU A 18 -7.55 -9.43 36.44
CA LEU A 18 -6.57 -8.55 37.08
C LEU A 18 -6.57 -7.13 36.55
N VAL A 19 -7.04 -6.93 35.32
CA VAL A 19 -7.10 -5.64 34.65
C VAL A 19 -8.44 -5.51 33.94
N SER A 20 -9.23 -4.53 34.35
CA SER A 20 -10.49 -4.17 33.71
C SER A 20 -10.31 -3.06 32.67
N ASP A 21 -11.36 -2.80 31.87
CA ASP A 21 -11.40 -1.63 30.98
C ASP A 21 -11.26 -0.32 31.75
N GLU A 22 -11.84 -0.25 32.96
CA GLU A 22 -11.78 0.91 33.84
C GLU A 22 -10.34 1.17 34.32
N ASP A 23 -9.57 0.11 34.63
CA ASP A 23 -8.16 0.24 35.02
C ASP A 23 -7.30 0.77 33.86
N VAL A 24 -7.56 0.29 32.64
CA VAL A 24 -6.88 0.79 31.43
C VAL A 24 -7.24 2.26 31.18
N GLN A 25 -8.52 2.63 31.28
CA GLN A 25 -8.94 4.03 31.10
C GLN A 25 -8.37 4.94 32.19
N ALA A 26 -8.35 4.49 33.45
CA ALA A 26 -7.75 5.22 34.57
C ALA A 26 -6.25 5.45 34.33
N PHE A 27 -5.54 4.47 33.76
CA PHE A 27 -4.14 4.67 33.37
C PHE A 27 -3.96 5.82 32.36
N PHE A 28 -4.77 5.86 31.30
CA PHE A 28 -4.70 6.94 30.30
C PHE A 28 -5.03 8.31 30.91
N GLU A 29 -5.98 8.36 31.85
CA GLU A 29 -6.32 9.57 32.61
C GLU A 29 -5.17 10.04 33.51
N GLU A 30 -4.61 9.13 34.32
CA GLU A 30 -3.49 9.43 35.23
C GLU A 30 -2.26 9.93 34.49
N GLN A 31 -1.97 9.35 33.32
CA GLN A 31 -0.88 9.80 32.46
C GLN A 31 -1.27 10.99 31.56
N ARG A 32 -2.53 11.43 31.58
CA ARG A 32 -3.11 12.52 30.76
C ARG A 32 -2.88 12.33 29.25
N ILE A 33 -2.91 11.09 28.79
CA ILE A 33 -2.60 10.71 27.39
C ILE A 33 -3.85 10.81 26.53
N LEU A 34 -3.79 11.67 25.50
CA LEU A 34 -4.89 11.92 24.60
C LEU A 34 -5.06 10.77 23.60
N GLY A 35 -6.28 10.25 23.50
CA GLY A 35 -6.58 9.16 22.60
C GLY A 35 -8.03 8.70 22.61
N ARG A 36 -8.23 7.56 21.95
CA ARG A 36 -9.49 6.83 21.85
C ARG A 36 -9.23 5.39 22.27
N GLY A 37 -10.26 4.70 22.72
CA GLY A 37 -10.14 3.26 22.93
C GLY A 37 -11.43 2.59 23.36
N ALA A 38 -11.48 1.29 23.12
CA ALA A 38 -12.60 0.43 23.45
C ALA A 38 -12.12 -1.00 23.69
N SER A 39 -12.97 -1.81 24.35
CA SER A 39 -12.75 -3.25 24.38
C SER A 39 -12.86 -3.84 22.97
N ASP A 40 -11.98 -4.79 22.67
CA ASP A 40 -11.95 -5.56 21.41
C ASP A 40 -13.06 -6.64 21.34
N GLY A 41 -13.82 -6.82 22.43
CA GLY A 41 -14.84 -7.87 22.59
C GLY A 41 -14.29 -9.28 22.79
N LYS A 42 -12.97 -9.47 22.80
CA LYS A 42 -12.25 -10.73 23.01
C LYS A 42 -11.46 -10.76 24.32
N GLY A 43 -11.52 -9.69 25.09
CA GLY A 43 -10.87 -9.55 26.40
C GLY A 43 -9.59 -8.73 26.36
N GLY A 44 -9.23 -8.16 25.22
CA GLY A 44 -8.24 -7.11 25.08
C GLY A 44 -8.86 -5.71 25.05
N PHE A 45 -8.01 -4.72 24.76
CA PHE A 45 -8.39 -3.32 24.65
C PHE A 45 -7.63 -2.67 23.50
N ASP A 46 -8.39 -2.18 22.52
CA ASP A 46 -7.85 -1.43 21.38
C ASP A 46 -7.83 0.06 21.70
N PHE A 47 -6.78 0.74 21.27
CA PHE A 47 -6.65 2.17 21.47
C PHE A 47 -5.91 2.86 20.33
N GLU A 48 -6.14 4.16 20.21
CA GLU A 48 -5.47 5.04 19.26
C GLU A 48 -4.93 6.25 19.98
N VAL A 49 -3.67 6.61 19.68
CA VAL A 49 -3.04 7.83 20.18
C VAL A 49 -2.33 8.57 19.06
N ALA A 50 -2.17 9.89 19.22
CA ALA A 50 -1.38 10.69 18.30
C ALA A 50 0.08 10.77 18.76
N VAL A 51 1.01 10.53 17.84
CA VAL A 51 2.46 10.50 18.06
C VAL A 51 3.15 11.53 17.17
N ALA A 52 4.12 12.26 17.71
CA ALA A 52 4.90 13.23 16.93
C ALA A 52 6.40 13.21 17.22
N GLY A 53 7.14 13.65 16.19
CA GLY A 53 8.57 13.90 16.24
C GLY A 53 9.44 12.63 16.17
N ARG A 54 10.74 12.84 16.01
CA ARG A 54 11.72 11.75 15.81
C ARG A 54 11.78 10.73 16.96
N ARG A 55 11.45 11.16 18.17
CA ARG A 55 11.43 10.29 19.36
C ARG A 55 10.08 9.59 19.58
N ARG A 56 9.17 9.66 18.60
CA ARG A 56 7.82 9.07 18.67
C ARG A 56 7.14 9.41 20.00
N ARG A 57 6.84 10.68 20.25
CA ARG A 57 6.23 11.11 21.52
C ARG A 57 4.72 11.18 21.44
N VAL A 58 4.03 10.58 22.40
CA VAL A 58 2.56 10.60 22.47
C VAL A 58 2.04 11.99 22.85
N ALA A 59 0.84 12.31 22.41
CA ALA A 59 0.12 13.52 22.78
C ALA A 59 -0.38 13.43 24.23
N THR A 60 -0.06 14.45 25.01
CA THR A 60 -0.39 14.51 26.44
C THR A 60 -0.88 15.91 26.78
N LEU A 61 -1.81 16.03 27.73
CA LEU A 61 -2.24 17.31 28.28
C LEU A 61 -1.36 17.73 29.45
N ASP A 62 -0.84 18.96 29.41
CA ASP A 62 -0.18 19.55 30.58
C ASP A 62 -1.20 20.00 31.64
N GLU A 63 -0.73 20.50 32.78
CA GLU A 63 -1.58 21.02 33.87
C GLU A 63 -2.46 22.21 33.45
N ALA A 64 -2.05 22.95 32.42
CA ALA A 64 -2.79 24.09 31.88
C ALA A 64 -3.87 23.68 30.87
N GLY A 65 -3.92 22.40 30.48
CA GLY A 65 -4.85 21.88 29.48
C GLY A 65 -4.37 22.07 28.04
N THR A 66 -3.08 22.33 27.83
CA THR A 66 -2.48 22.48 26.51
C THR A 66 -1.83 21.17 26.05
N VAL A 67 -1.97 20.87 24.75
CA VAL A 67 -1.41 19.65 24.17
C VAL A 67 0.09 19.78 23.95
N PHE A 68 0.86 18.81 24.46
CA PHE A 68 2.30 18.74 24.26
C PHE A 68 2.77 17.31 23.95
N ARG A 69 4.06 17.19 23.59
CA ARG A 69 4.73 15.91 23.31
C ARG A 69 5.22 15.29 24.62
N GLY A 70 4.49 14.31 25.12
CA GLY A 70 4.79 13.59 26.36
C GLY A 70 5.90 12.54 26.21
N ARG A 71 5.67 11.37 26.81
CA ARG A 71 6.59 10.22 26.81
C ARG A 71 6.81 9.69 25.38
N SER A 72 7.94 9.03 25.16
CA SER A 72 8.12 8.26 23.91
C SER A 72 7.25 7.00 23.92
N VAL A 73 6.88 6.48 22.75
CA VAL A 73 6.15 5.20 22.61
C VAL A 73 6.81 4.08 23.42
N THR A 74 8.12 3.87 23.29
CA THR A 74 8.85 2.83 24.03
C THR A 74 8.70 2.98 25.56
N GLU A 75 8.79 4.22 26.06
CA GLU A 75 8.63 4.50 27.49
C GLU A 75 7.18 4.30 27.95
N LEU A 76 6.21 4.66 27.11
CA LEU A 76 4.80 4.44 27.42
C LEU A 76 4.48 2.94 27.51
N VAL A 77 4.95 2.15 26.56
CA VAL A 77 4.75 0.70 26.52
C VAL A 77 5.34 0.03 27.77
N ASP A 78 6.55 0.40 28.17
CA ASP A 78 7.16 -0.10 29.41
C ASP A 78 6.34 0.27 30.66
N VAL A 79 5.91 1.53 30.76
CA VAL A 79 5.11 2.02 31.89
C VAL A 79 3.74 1.36 31.93
N MET A 80 3.11 1.10 30.79
CA MET A 80 1.85 0.35 30.70
C MET A 80 2.03 -1.07 31.21
N ARG A 81 3.07 -1.79 30.76
CA ARG A 81 3.40 -3.15 31.23
C ARG A 81 3.67 -3.19 32.74
N GLU A 82 4.33 -2.17 33.29
CA GLU A 82 4.64 -2.11 34.72
C GLU A 82 3.43 -1.76 35.59
N SER A 83 2.54 -0.91 35.07
CA SER A 83 1.38 -0.41 35.81
C SER A 83 0.19 -1.36 35.72
N LEU A 84 -0.03 -1.96 34.54
CA LEU A 84 -1.10 -2.91 34.27
C LEU A 84 -0.56 -4.34 34.46
N ARG A 85 -1.24 -5.14 35.29
CA ARG A 85 -0.76 -6.49 35.64
C ARG A 85 -1.10 -7.52 34.55
N LYS A 86 -0.14 -8.40 34.22
CA LYS A 86 -0.33 -9.51 33.27
C LYS A 86 -0.95 -9.07 31.94
N VAL A 87 -0.40 -8.01 31.36
CA VAL A 87 -0.78 -7.56 30.02
C VAL A 87 0.38 -7.69 29.05
N GLU A 88 0.06 -7.94 27.80
CA GLU A 88 0.94 -7.67 26.67
C GLU A 88 0.47 -6.39 25.99
N VAL A 89 1.40 -5.50 25.66
CA VAL A 89 1.10 -4.20 25.05
C VAL A 89 1.85 -4.09 23.75
N GLU A 90 1.10 -3.82 22.68
CA GLU A 90 1.62 -3.45 21.37
C GLU A 90 1.25 -2.00 21.06
N LEU A 91 2.21 -1.20 20.62
CA LEU A 91 1.98 0.16 20.15
C LEU A 91 3.03 0.56 19.11
N ASP A 92 2.58 0.87 17.89
CA ASP A 92 3.47 1.34 16.80
C ASP A 92 4.69 0.43 16.56
N GLY A 93 4.47 -0.89 16.58
CA GLY A 93 5.49 -1.93 16.38
C GLY A 93 6.41 -2.17 17.58
N GLU A 94 6.22 -1.45 18.70
CA GLU A 94 6.87 -1.76 19.97
C GLU A 94 5.97 -2.73 20.75
N ILE A 95 6.52 -3.88 21.14
CA ILE A 95 5.81 -4.91 21.90
C ILE A 95 6.50 -5.08 23.25
N ALA A 96 5.72 -5.03 24.31
CA ALA A 96 6.14 -5.45 25.64
C ALA A 96 5.29 -6.65 26.08
N HIS A 97 5.93 -7.81 26.09
CA HIS A 97 5.32 -9.03 26.61
C HIS A 97 5.14 -8.93 28.13
N GLY A 98 3.97 -9.35 28.59
CA GLY A 98 3.71 -9.53 30.01
C GLY A 98 4.56 -10.68 30.59
N PRO A 99 4.76 -10.70 31.92
CA PRO A 99 5.34 -11.89 32.55
C PRO A 99 4.42 -13.09 32.27
N ILE A 100 4.92 -14.08 31.52
CA ILE A 100 4.24 -15.35 31.32
C ILE A 100 4.25 -16.07 32.68
N ASP A 101 3.12 -16.07 33.36
CA ASP A 101 2.91 -16.87 34.55
C ASP A 101 2.60 -18.30 34.10
N LEU A 102 3.66 -19.06 33.78
CA LEU A 102 3.60 -20.51 33.74
C LEU A 102 3.36 -20.94 35.19
N GLY A 103 2.08 -20.91 35.61
CA GLY A 103 1.68 -21.09 37.01
C GLY A 103 2.49 -22.22 37.64
N ALA A 104 2.98 -21.99 38.86
CA ALA A 104 3.81 -22.95 39.56
C ALA A 104 3.18 -24.34 39.45
N VAL A 105 3.82 -25.23 38.69
CA VAL A 105 3.49 -26.64 38.72
C VAL A 105 3.90 -27.06 40.12
N ASP A 106 2.92 -27.35 40.97
CA ASP A 106 3.16 -28.06 42.22
C ASP A 106 3.68 -29.46 41.83
N VAL A 107 4.96 -29.54 41.49
CA VAL A 107 5.66 -30.81 41.48
C VAL A 107 5.86 -31.12 42.95
N SER A 108 5.03 -32.01 43.49
CA SER A 108 5.31 -32.53 44.81
C SER A 108 6.68 -33.21 44.75
N ASP A 109 7.52 -32.98 45.76
CA ASP A 109 8.83 -33.64 45.87
C ASP A 109 8.67 -35.18 45.83
N GLU A 110 7.47 -35.71 46.11
CA GLU A 110 7.15 -37.13 45.96
C GLU A 110 7.22 -37.67 44.51
N GLU A 111 6.98 -36.86 43.47
CA GLU A 111 7.16 -37.29 42.07
C GLU A 111 8.61 -37.14 41.58
N LEU A 112 9.42 -36.30 42.24
CA LEU A 112 10.85 -36.11 41.96
C LEU A 112 11.75 -37.15 42.65
N ILE A 113 11.22 -37.89 43.63
CA ILE A 113 11.90 -38.95 44.40
C ILE A 113 11.50 -40.35 43.93
N ALA A 114 10.75 -40.49 42.83
CA ALA A 114 10.60 -41.79 42.19
C ALA A 114 11.94 -42.21 41.56
N ASP A 115 12.67 -43.11 42.25
CA ASP A 115 13.88 -43.74 41.72
C ASP A 115 13.61 -44.27 40.30
N PRO A 116 14.53 -44.05 39.33
CA PRO A 116 14.44 -44.76 38.07
C PRO A 116 14.39 -46.26 38.36
N PRO A 117 13.52 -47.06 37.72
CA PRO A 117 13.47 -48.48 37.98
C PRO A 117 14.86 -49.09 37.78
N GLU A 118 15.46 -49.59 38.85
CA GLU A 118 16.71 -50.32 38.79
C GLU A 118 16.54 -51.51 37.84
N ALA A 119 17.49 -51.62 36.92
CA ALA A 119 17.60 -52.73 36.00
C ALA A 119 17.80 -54.03 36.79
N ASP A 120 16.91 -55.00 36.58
CA ASP A 120 17.17 -56.38 36.98
C ASP A 120 18.34 -56.92 36.16
N GLU A 121 19.51 -57.07 36.81
CA GLU A 121 20.68 -57.76 36.28
C GLU A 121 20.49 -59.30 36.28
N PRO A 122 21.22 -60.02 35.39
CA PRO A 122 20.77 -61.28 34.82
C PRO A 122 21.00 -62.49 35.73
N ALA A 123 20.05 -63.43 35.72
CA ALA A 123 20.28 -64.80 36.16
C ALA A 123 20.78 -65.65 34.99
N ASP A 124 22.09 -65.87 34.98
CA ASP A 124 22.82 -66.74 34.08
C ASP A 124 22.54 -68.23 34.42
N SER A 125 21.97 -68.99 33.48
CA SER A 125 22.27 -70.42 33.38
C SER A 125 21.94 -70.95 31.99
N ASP A 126 23.00 -71.37 31.32
CA ASP A 126 23.03 -72.18 30.13
C ASP A 126 22.02 -73.32 30.13
N ASN A 127 21.26 -73.44 29.04
CA ASN A 127 21.13 -74.75 28.41
C ASN A 127 20.89 -74.64 26.91
N ALA A 128 21.81 -75.28 26.20
CA ALA A 128 21.84 -75.41 24.77
C ALA A 128 20.85 -76.49 24.25
N VAL A 129 20.70 -76.45 22.93
CA VAL A 129 20.32 -77.53 22.01
C VAL A 129 18.82 -77.68 21.71
N GLY A 130 18.48 -77.38 20.46
CA GLY A 130 17.94 -78.44 19.60
C GLY A 130 16.62 -78.18 18.88
N ALA A 131 16.75 -77.98 17.57
CA ALA A 131 15.94 -78.56 16.50
C ALA A 131 14.47 -78.13 16.29
N GLY A 132 14.19 -77.77 15.03
CA GLY A 132 12.87 -77.98 14.42
C GLY A 132 12.33 -76.82 13.58
N ASP A 133 12.86 -76.63 12.36
CA ASP A 133 12.13 -76.79 11.07
C ASP A 133 10.58 -76.85 11.18
N THR A 134 9.76 -76.14 10.39
CA THR A 134 9.78 -76.01 8.91
C THR A 134 8.86 -74.90 8.38
N ASP A 135 9.24 -74.42 7.20
CA ASP A 135 8.46 -74.19 5.96
C ASP A 135 7.53 -72.98 5.76
N GLY A 136 7.76 -72.32 4.61
CA GLY A 136 6.81 -71.40 3.98
C GLY A 136 7.33 -70.61 2.76
N THR A 137 8.09 -71.25 1.88
CA THR A 137 8.87 -70.77 0.71
C THR A 137 8.10 -70.15 -0.47
N GLY A 138 8.78 -69.29 -1.25
CA GLY A 138 8.59 -69.15 -2.72
C GLY A 138 8.78 -67.72 -3.25
N ASP A 139 9.97 -67.23 -3.63
CA ASP A 139 10.70 -67.42 -4.93
C ASP A 139 10.17 -66.49 -6.05
N ALA A 140 10.94 -65.77 -6.89
CA ALA A 140 12.30 -65.94 -7.42
C ALA A 140 12.84 -64.64 -8.08
N GLY A 141 14.17 -64.58 -8.31
CA GLY A 141 14.67 -64.20 -9.65
C GLY A 141 15.63 -62.99 -9.85
N ASP A 142 16.86 -63.08 -9.35
CA ASP A 142 18.17 -63.12 -10.07
C ASP A 142 18.61 -62.15 -11.23
N VAL A 143 19.94 -61.93 -11.24
CA VAL A 143 20.95 -61.56 -12.29
C VAL A 143 21.14 -60.14 -12.89
N VAL A 144 22.30 -59.56 -12.52
CA VAL A 144 23.41 -58.91 -13.31
C VAL A 144 23.23 -58.53 -14.80
N GLY A 145 23.70 -57.33 -15.20
CA GLY A 145 24.46 -57.15 -16.46
C GLY A 145 24.24 -55.88 -17.32
N THR A 146 25.23 -54.96 -17.27
CA THR A 146 25.84 -54.14 -18.36
C THR A 146 24.99 -53.41 -19.43
N GLY A 147 25.31 -52.12 -19.66
CA GLY A 147 25.40 -51.54 -21.02
C GLY A 147 24.66 -50.21 -21.30
N ASP A 148 25.46 -49.13 -21.41
CA ASP A 148 25.47 -48.00 -22.37
C ASP A 148 24.20 -47.32 -22.96
N ALA A 149 24.39 -46.01 -23.16
CA ALA A 149 23.80 -45.08 -24.15
C ALA A 149 22.34 -44.57 -24.03
N GLY A 150 22.21 -43.24 -24.07
CA GLY A 150 21.35 -42.60 -25.07
C GLY A 150 20.13 -41.80 -24.58
N GLU A 151 20.25 -40.49 -24.72
CA GLU A 151 19.22 -39.51 -25.13
C GLU A 151 17.90 -39.28 -24.33
N LEU A 152 17.83 -38.01 -23.87
CA LEU A 152 16.77 -37.01 -24.10
C LEU A 152 15.33 -37.27 -23.63
N GLY A 153 14.88 -36.39 -22.73
CA GLY A 153 13.55 -35.75 -22.82
C GLY A 153 12.67 -35.84 -21.57
N GLY A 154 12.22 -34.68 -21.09
CA GLY A 154 11.21 -34.51 -20.02
C GLY A 154 11.80 -33.75 -18.82
N SER A 155 11.53 -32.46 -18.63
CA SER A 155 10.31 -31.80 -18.13
C SER A 155 10.28 -31.62 -16.62
N MET A 156 10.14 -30.36 -16.22
CA MET A 156 9.63 -29.80 -14.96
C MET A 156 10.46 -29.87 -13.67
N ALA A 157 10.45 -28.68 -13.04
CA ALA A 157 10.48 -28.39 -11.61
C ALA A 157 11.84 -28.11 -10.93
N GLU A 158 11.85 -26.90 -10.38
CA GLU A 158 12.33 -26.50 -9.07
C GLU A 158 13.77 -25.99 -8.82
N GLU A 159 13.75 -24.99 -7.92
CA GLU A 159 14.83 -24.38 -7.14
C GLU A 159 15.71 -23.31 -7.82
N ALA A 160 15.25 -22.05 -7.68
CA ALA A 160 16.08 -20.87 -7.82
C ALA A 160 16.39 -20.31 -6.42
N GLU A 161 17.62 -20.56 -5.94
CA GLU A 161 18.23 -19.85 -4.81
C GLU A 161 18.41 -18.36 -5.14
N GLN A 162 17.97 -17.52 -4.21
CA GLN A 162 18.19 -16.06 -4.19
C GLN A 162 19.55 -15.75 -3.55
N PRO A 163 20.35 -14.80 -4.06
CA PRO A 163 21.60 -14.39 -3.42
C PRO A 163 21.42 -13.19 -2.49
N GLU A 164 22.09 -13.29 -1.34
CA GLU A 164 22.07 -12.39 -0.18
C GLU A 164 22.43 -10.91 -0.48
N GLU A 165 21.64 -10.01 0.12
CA GLU A 165 21.92 -8.58 0.24
C GLU A 165 22.93 -8.28 1.35
N HIS A 166 23.87 -7.39 1.03
CA HIS A 166 24.93 -6.93 1.93
C HIS A 166 24.37 -5.85 2.87
N LYS A 167 24.17 -6.21 4.15
CA LYS A 167 23.71 -5.32 5.24
C LYS A 167 24.67 -4.16 5.53
N GLY A 168 24.22 -2.93 5.27
CA GLY A 168 24.62 -1.71 5.99
C GLY A 168 23.73 -1.49 7.23
N PRO A 169 24.08 -0.59 8.16
CA PRO A 169 23.79 -0.76 9.59
C PRO A 169 22.30 -0.84 9.89
N GLU A 170 21.96 -1.90 10.63
CA GLU A 170 20.63 -2.33 11.04
C GLU A 170 19.91 -1.27 11.87
N GLY A 171 18.70 -0.93 11.45
CA GLY A 171 17.76 -0.10 12.19
C GLY A 171 16.53 0.19 11.34
N HIS A 172 15.41 -0.47 11.69
CA HIS A 172 14.05 -0.38 11.10
C HIS A 172 13.65 -1.48 10.09
N GLU A 173 13.73 -2.76 10.47
CA GLU A 173 13.08 -3.85 9.71
C GLU A 173 11.61 -4.10 10.11
N GLY A 174 11.06 -3.43 11.14
CA GLY A 174 9.69 -3.66 11.61
C GLY A 174 8.58 -2.83 10.96
N ARG A 175 8.91 -1.77 10.18
CA ARG A 175 7.94 -0.73 9.77
C ARG A 175 7.37 -0.89 8.36
N GLU A 176 8.11 -1.52 7.45
CA GLU A 176 7.66 -1.65 6.06
C GLU A 176 6.58 -2.73 5.89
N GLY A 177 6.58 -3.75 6.76
CA GLY A 177 5.65 -4.89 6.66
C GLY A 177 4.18 -4.57 7.01
N SER A 178 3.92 -3.74 8.03
CA SER A 178 2.53 -3.43 8.46
C SER A 178 1.83 -2.48 7.49
N ASP A 179 2.52 -1.41 7.07
CA ASP A 179 2.01 -0.45 6.09
C ASP A 179 1.76 -1.12 4.73
N GLU A 180 2.57 -2.13 4.37
CA GLU A 180 2.44 -2.89 3.12
C GLU A 180 1.29 -3.92 3.17
N ALA A 181 1.01 -4.50 4.34
CA ALA A 181 -0.09 -5.44 4.55
C ALA A 181 -1.47 -4.75 4.52
N GLU A 182 -1.64 -3.65 5.28
CA GLU A 182 -2.91 -2.89 5.28
C GLU A 182 -3.22 -2.30 3.90
N TRP A 183 -2.18 -1.87 3.19
CA TRP A 183 -2.31 -1.37 1.84
C TRP A 183 -2.61 -2.47 0.80
N ALA A 184 -2.12 -3.69 1.00
CA ALA A 184 -2.42 -4.81 0.11
C ALA A 184 -3.90 -5.17 0.12
N GLU A 185 -4.55 -5.10 1.30
CA GLU A 185 -5.95 -5.46 1.49
C GLU A 185 -6.89 -4.67 0.56
N VAL A 186 -6.62 -3.38 0.36
CA VAL A 186 -7.41 -2.51 -0.53
C VAL A 186 -7.45 -3.05 -1.96
N PHE A 187 -6.34 -3.64 -2.42
CA PHE A 187 -6.20 -4.13 -3.77
C PHE A 187 -6.61 -5.60 -3.94
N GLU A 188 -6.69 -6.37 -2.86
CA GLU A 188 -7.10 -7.78 -2.90
C GLU A 188 -8.62 -7.97 -3.06
N ARG A 189 -9.40 -6.92 -2.80
CA ARG A 189 -10.86 -6.93 -2.94
C ARG A 189 -11.28 -6.86 -4.41
N GLU A 190 -12.13 -7.79 -4.84
CA GLU A 190 -12.79 -7.73 -6.14
C GLU A 190 -13.93 -6.70 -6.16
N SER A 191 -13.57 -5.41 -6.15
CA SER A 191 -14.55 -4.32 -6.18
C SER A 191 -14.15 -3.17 -7.12
N PRO A 192 -15.12 -2.34 -7.54
CA PRO A 192 -14.85 -1.10 -8.26
C PRO A 192 -13.96 -0.16 -7.46
N MET A 193 -13.12 0.60 -8.16
CA MET A 193 -12.13 1.47 -7.53
C MET A 193 -12.23 2.91 -8.02
N LEU A 194 -12.04 3.84 -7.08
CA LEU A 194 -11.77 5.24 -7.35
C LEU A 194 -10.35 5.55 -6.86
N VAL A 195 -9.52 6.09 -7.75
CA VAL A 195 -8.15 6.49 -7.43
C VAL A 195 -7.97 7.98 -7.74
N ILE A 196 -7.58 8.76 -6.75
CA ILE A 196 -7.17 10.16 -6.94
C ILE A 196 -5.66 10.24 -6.77
N VAL A 197 -4.94 10.73 -7.77
CA VAL A 197 -3.47 10.66 -7.76
C VAL A 197 -2.82 11.84 -8.47
N ASP A 198 -1.71 12.34 -7.92
CA ASP A 198 -0.85 13.36 -8.54
C ASP A 198 0.09 12.75 -9.60
N LEU A 199 -0.51 12.16 -10.63
CA LEU A 199 0.21 11.55 -11.76
C LEU A 199 -0.16 12.27 -13.07
N PRO A 200 0.78 12.47 -14.01
CA PRO A 200 0.43 13.01 -15.32
C PRO A 200 -0.38 11.99 -16.14
N LEU A 201 -1.19 12.50 -17.07
CA LEU A 201 -2.04 11.68 -17.92
C LEU A 201 -1.24 10.68 -18.77
N SER A 202 0.00 11.03 -19.16
CA SER A 202 0.85 10.16 -19.98
C SER A 202 1.11 8.78 -19.36
N GLU A 203 0.95 8.62 -18.05
CA GLU A 203 1.11 7.33 -17.37
C GLU A 203 -0.15 6.45 -17.43
N VAL A 204 -1.34 7.03 -17.61
CA VAL A 204 -2.63 6.30 -17.57
C VAL A 204 -2.69 5.16 -18.60
N PRO A 205 -2.28 5.33 -19.87
CA PRO A 205 -2.26 4.22 -20.84
C PRO A 205 -1.43 3.01 -20.36
N SER A 206 -0.32 3.26 -19.66
CA SER A 206 0.54 2.20 -19.13
C SER A 206 -0.13 1.48 -17.96
N LEU A 207 -0.82 2.24 -17.08
CA LEU A 207 -1.58 1.67 -15.97
C LEU A 207 -2.71 0.77 -16.45
N VAL A 208 -3.46 1.22 -17.45
CA VAL A 208 -4.59 0.52 -18.05
C VAL A 208 -4.14 -0.76 -18.77
N ALA A 209 -3.04 -0.69 -19.53
CA ALA A 209 -2.48 -1.86 -20.20
C ALA A 209 -1.88 -2.88 -19.22
N ALA A 210 -1.27 -2.43 -18.11
CA ALA A 210 -0.72 -3.32 -17.10
C ALA A 210 -1.79 -4.02 -16.26
N ALA A 211 -2.89 -3.33 -15.95
CA ALA A 211 -4.01 -3.91 -15.21
C ALA A 211 -4.96 -4.74 -16.09
N ASP A 212 -4.96 -4.51 -17.41
CA ASP A 212 -5.96 -5.04 -18.34
C ASP A 212 -7.41 -4.68 -17.92
N VAL A 213 -7.58 -3.46 -17.39
CA VAL A 213 -8.85 -2.93 -16.87
C VAL A 213 -9.14 -1.57 -17.51
N PRO A 214 -10.33 -1.36 -18.11
CA PRO A 214 -10.74 -0.04 -18.58
C PRO A 214 -10.86 0.97 -17.45
N VAL A 215 -10.45 2.21 -17.71
CA VAL A 215 -10.44 3.30 -16.72
C VAL A 215 -10.99 4.57 -17.34
N ALA A 216 -11.89 5.24 -16.64
CA ALA A 216 -12.25 6.63 -16.94
C ALA A 216 -11.31 7.57 -16.16
N ALA A 217 -10.64 8.48 -16.86
CA ALA A 217 -9.75 9.47 -16.24
C ALA A 217 -10.34 10.87 -16.37
N SER A 218 -10.36 11.63 -15.27
CA SER A 218 -10.89 12.99 -15.20
C SER A 218 -9.90 13.92 -14.49
N LYS A 219 -10.03 15.23 -14.70
CA LYS A 219 -9.18 16.26 -14.06
C LYS A 219 -9.74 16.67 -12.69
N LEU A 220 -8.86 16.73 -11.69
CA LEU A 220 -9.14 17.30 -10.37
C LEU A 220 -7.97 18.16 -9.91
N GLY A 221 -8.05 19.47 -10.14
CA GLY A 221 -6.94 20.38 -9.88
C GLY A 221 -5.70 19.95 -10.68
N SER A 222 -4.63 19.59 -9.98
CA SER A 222 -3.41 19.01 -10.55
C SER A 222 -3.34 17.47 -10.48
N ALA A 223 -4.37 16.80 -9.94
CA ALA A 223 -4.48 15.35 -9.89
C ALA A 223 -5.40 14.80 -10.99
N LEU A 224 -5.32 13.49 -11.15
CA LEU A 224 -6.25 12.68 -11.92
C LEU A 224 -7.21 11.96 -10.98
N VAL A 225 -8.46 11.86 -11.41
CA VAL A 225 -9.45 10.95 -10.84
C VAL A 225 -9.63 9.81 -11.82
N LEU A 226 -9.25 8.60 -11.40
CA LEU A 226 -9.37 7.37 -12.15
C LEU A 226 -10.50 6.54 -11.56
N THR A 227 -11.47 6.17 -12.37
CA THR A 227 -12.57 5.29 -11.97
C THR A 227 -12.49 3.99 -12.78
N ALA A 228 -12.62 2.85 -12.09
CA ALA A 228 -12.61 1.53 -12.67
C ALA A 228 -13.75 0.69 -12.09
N GLU A 229 -14.44 -0.07 -12.94
CA GLU A 229 -15.49 -1.03 -12.53
C GLU A 229 -14.91 -2.31 -11.90
N LYS A 230 -13.58 -2.45 -11.90
CA LYS A 230 -12.81 -3.60 -11.40
C LYS A 230 -11.58 -3.12 -10.63
N PRO A 231 -10.93 -4.00 -9.86
CA PRO A 231 -9.71 -3.65 -9.13
C PRO A 231 -8.61 -3.16 -10.06
N LEU A 232 -8.09 -1.96 -9.80
CA LEU A 232 -7.00 -1.37 -10.56
C LEU A 232 -5.65 -1.69 -9.88
N LEU A 233 -5.24 -2.96 -9.95
CA LEU A 233 -4.04 -3.46 -9.26
C LEU A 233 -2.74 -2.74 -9.67
N SER A 234 -2.67 -2.17 -10.87
CA SER A 234 -1.50 -1.39 -11.31
C SER A 234 -1.29 -0.11 -10.49
N ALA A 235 -2.34 0.44 -9.86
CA ALA A 235 -2.24 1.57 -8.95
C ALA A 235 -1.51 1.24 -7.63
N ARG A 236 -1.23 -0.04 -7.38
CA ARG A 236 -0.36 -0.52 -6.31
C ARG A 236 1.12 -0.17 -6.58
N LYS A 237 1.59 -0.13 -7.83
CA LYS A 237 3.02 0.07 -8.12
C LYS A 237 3.25 1.24 -9.06
N LEU A 238 2.75 2.41 -8.64
CA LEU A 238 2.94 3.66 -9.38
C LEU A 238 4.39 4.13 -9.32
N PHE A 239 4.96 4.41 -10.49
CA PHE A 239 6.30 4.98 -10.64
C PHE A 239 6.28 6.15 -11.65
N PRO A 240 6.88 7.31 -11.34
CA PRO A 240 7.49 7.67 -10.06
C PRO A 240 6.46 7.67 -8.92
N ARG A 241 6.94 7.49 -7.69
CA ARG A 241 6.06 7.40 -6.51
C ARG A 241 5.28 8.72 -6.36
N PRO A 242 3.94 8.71 -6.40
CA PRO A 242 3.15 9.93 -6.26
C PRO A 242 3.38 10.58 -4.89
N SER A 243 3.25 11.91 -4.78
CA SER A 243 3.28 12.59 -3.49
C SER A 243 1.93 12.44 -2.78
N TYR A 244 0.87 12.18 -3.53
CA TYR A 244 -0.48 12.09 -3.01
C TYR A 244 -1.31 11.03 -3.75
N GLN A 245 -1.96 10.17 -2.98
CA GLN A 245 -2.78 9.09 -3.53
C GLN A 245 -3.95 8.81 -2.59
N ILE A 246 -5.19 8.89 -3.09
CA ILE A 246 -6.36 8.30 -2.46
C ILE A 246 -6.79 7.10 -3.30
N VAL A 247 -7.06 5.98 -2.65
CA VAL A 247 -7.65 4.79 -3.27
C VAL A 247 -8.87 4.40 -2.44
N LEU A 248 -10.03 4.33 -3.08
CA LEU A 248 -11.26 3.83 -2.49
C LEU A 248 -11.66 2.55 -3.21
N SER A 249 -11.67 1.45 -2.47
CA SER A 249 -12.30 0.18 -2.84
C SER A 249 -13.77 0.25 -2.46
N ALA A 250 -14.67 0.35 -3.45
CA ALA A 250 -16.10 0.61 -3.25
C ALA A 250 -16.92 -0.68 -3.07
N ALA A 251 -16.43 -1.62 -2.26
CA ALA A 251 -17.21 -2.80 -1.91
C ALA A 251 -18.46 -2.41 -1.10
N GLU A 252 -19.63 -2.92 -1.48
CA GLU A 252 -20.95 -2.46 -1.02
C GLU A 252 -21.09 -2.43 0.51
N ASP A 253 -20.68 -3.50 1.18
CA ASP A 253 -20.84 -3.66 2.63
C ASP A 253 -19.58 -3.32 3.45
N SER A 254 -18.45 -3.12 2.78
CA SER A 254 -17.16 -2.91 3.43
C SER A 254 -16.28 -2.03 2.54
N PRO A 255 -16.58 -0.73 2.40
CA PRO A 255 -15.71 0.17 1.68
C PRO A 255 -14.38 0.33 2.41
N LEU A 256 -13.28 0.35 1.67
CA LEU A 256 -11.95 0.55 2.23
C LEU A 256 -11.28 1.74 1.54
N LEU A 257 -10.87 2.71 2.33
CA LEU A 257 -10.18 3.90 1.87
C LEU A 257 -8.73 3.83 2.30
N TYR A 258 -7.83 4.06 1.36
CA TYR A 258 -6.43 4.28 1.61
C TYR A 258 -6.06 5.68 1.18
N VAL A 259 -5.40 6.41 2.07
CA VAL A 259 -4.92 7.76 1.82
C VAL A 259 -3.43 7.79 2.10
N ARG A 260 -2.68 8.21 1.09
CA ARG A 260 -1.25 8.48 1.20
C ARG A 260 -0.97 9.92 0.87
N ARG A 261 -0.21 10.57 1.73
CA ARG A 261 0.37 11.89 1.50
C ARG A 261 1.82 11.87 1.95
N ASP A 262 2.71 12.20 1.03
CA ASP A 262 4.15 12.05 1.16
C ASP A 262 4.52 10.60 1.55
N ASN A 263 5.18 10.43 2.70
CA ASN A 263 5.58 9.15 3.25
C ASN A 263 4.65 8.66 4.38
N GLN A 264 3.46 9.27 4.53
CA GLN A 264 2.46 8.84 5.51
C GLN A 264 1.28 8.19 4.79
N CYS A 265 0.82 7.06 5.32
CA CYS A 265 -0.38 6.36 4.89
C CYS A 265 -1.39 6.26 6.03
N SER A 266 -2.66 6.10 5.67
CA SER A 266 -3.75 5.74 6.59
C SER A 266 -4.79 4.94 5.81
N THR A 267 -5.37 3.95 6.49
CA THR A 267 -6.45 3.11 5.97
C THR A 267 -7.72 3.36 6.80
N TRP A 268 -8.90 3.24 6.19
CA TRP A 268 -10.19 3.48 6.86
C TRP A 268 -11.28 2.56 6.31
N ASN A 269 -12.01 1.85 7.19
CA ASN A 269 -12.96 0.79 6.84
C ASN A 269 -14.43 1.07 7.23
N TRP A 270 -14.79 2.28 7.69
CA TRP A 270 -16.16 2.67 8.11
C TRP A 270 -16.84 1.77 9.16
N ASP A 271 -16.10 0.88 9.84
CA ASP A 271 -16.65 0.05 10.92
C ASP A 271 -17.00 0.86 12.18
N GLY A 272 -16.55 2.11 12.22
CA GLY A 272 -16.80 3.05 13.30
C GLY A 272 -15.50 3.60 13.87
N GLU A 273 -15.62 4.73 14.56
CA GLU A 273 -14.50 5.33 15.26
C GLU A 273 -14.54 4.90 16.73
N MET A 274 -13.39 4.54 17.31
CA MET A 274 -13.32 4.30 18.74
C MET A 274 -13.73 5.55 19.53
N PRO A 275 -14.42 5.39 20.68
CA PRO A 275 -14.83 6.52 21.49
C PRO A 275 -13.60 7.23 22.06
N VAL A 276 -13.68 8.56 22.15
CA VAL A 276 -12.71 9.37 22.88
C VAL A 276 -12.69 8.90 24.34
N PHE A 277 -11.51 8.87 24.96
CA PHE A 277 -11.41 8.45 26.36
C PHE A 277 -12.34 9.30 27.25
N PRO A 278 -13.10 8.68 28.18
CA PRO A 278 -14.15 9.38 28.93
C PRO A 278 -13.67 10.56 29.78
N TRP A 279 -12.40 10.54 30.21
CA TRP A 279 -11.81 11.62 31.02
C TRP A 279 -11.54 12.90 30.22
N ILE A 280 -11.52 12.83 28.88
CA ILE A 280 -11.25 13.97 28.00
C ILE A 280 -12.55 14.76 27.81
N GLU A 281 -12.62 15.93 28.45
CA GLU A 281 -13.83 16.75 28.48
C GLU A 281 -14.24 17.25 27.07
N PRO A 282 -15.50 17.03 26.63
CA PRO A 282 -16.00 17.55 25.36
C PRO A 282 -15.88 19.07 25.24
N GLY A 283 -15.33 19.54 24.12
CA GLY A 283 -15.10 20.96 23.85
C GLY A 283 -13.84 21.55 24.51
N SER A 284 -13.02 20.72 25.17
CA SER A 284 -11.67 21.09 25.59
C SER A 284 -10.68 21.05 24.40
N GLU A 285 -9.52 21.71 24.55
CA GLU A 285 -8.43 21.63 23.57
C GLU A 285 -7.99 20.17 23.32
N GLY A 286 -7.93 19.35 24.37
CA GLY A 286 -7.59 17.94 24.26
C GLY A 286 -8.63 17.13 23.49
N HIS A 287 -9.91 17.41 23.70
CA HIS A 287 -10.99 16.77 22.94
C HIS A 287 -10.87 17.13 21.46
N ASP A 288 -10.80 18.41 21.12
CA ASP A 288 -10.70 18.89 19.73
C ASP A 288 -9.46 18.33 19.03
N PHE A 289 -8.33 18.22 19.76
CA PHE A 289 -7.13 17.58 19.27
C PHE A 289 -7.33 16.10 18.94
N VAL A 290 -7.92 15.30 19.83
CA VAL A 290 -8.18 13.86 19.56
C VAL A 290 -9.14 13.70 18.38
N VAL A 291 -10.19 14.52 18.38
CA VAL A 291 -11.19 14.61 17.32
C VAL A 291 -10.53 14.86 15.96
N ASP A 292 -9.49 15.67 15.90
CA ASP A 292 -8.83 16.06 14.66
C ASP A 292 -7.62 15.19 14.26
N GLU A 293 -6.88 14.64 15.22
CA GLU A 293 -5.59 13.96 15.00
C GLU A 293 -5.66 12.43 15.14
N THR A 294 -6.82 11.86 15.49
CA THR A 294 -7.05 10.41 15.51
C THR A 294 -8.31 10.02 14.74
N GLY A 295 -8.53 8.72 14.53
CA GLY A 295 -9.63 8.15 13.77
C GLY A 295 -9.94 8.86 12.45
N ALA A 296 -11.21 9.22 12.25
CA ALA A 296 -11.71 9.86 11.02
C ALA A 296 -11.08 11.24 10.79
N GLY A 297 -10.73 11.97 11.85
CA GLY A 297 -10.06 13.26 11.76
C GLY A 297 -8.68 13.14 11.10
N ALA A 298 -7.89 12.16 11.53
CA ALA A 298 -6.56 11.94 11.00
C ALA A 298 -6.57 11.59 9.50
N VAL A 299 -7.51 10.73 9.09
CA VAL A 299 -7.70 10.36 7.69
C VAL A 299 -8.18 11.57 6.88
N ALA A 300 -9.14 12.35 7.40
CA ALA A 300 -9.63 13.56 6.76
C ALA A 300 -8.51 14.61 6.55
N ARG A 301 -7.65 14.83 7.56
CA ARG A 301 -6.50 15.74 7.43
C ARG A 301 -5.55 15.32 6.32
N ARG A 302 -5.32 14.01 6.16
CA ARG A 302 -4.48 13.47 5.09
C ARG A 302 -5.14 13.57 3.73
N ALA A 303 -6.45 13.33 3.68
CA ALA A 303 -7.24 13.39 2.46
C ALA A 303 -7.34 14.82 1.92
N VAL A 304 -7.37 15.83 2.78
CA VAL A 304 -7.31 17.24 2.36
C VAL A 304 -5.87 17.59 1.95
N ALA A 305 -5.58 17.48 0.66
CA ALA A 305 -4.35 17.97 0.04
C ALA A 305 -4.60 19.29 -0.70
N ASP A 306 -3.52 20.02 -1.02
CA ASP A 306 -3.57 21.25 -1.84
C ASP A 306 -4.13 21.01 -3.25
N VAL A 307 -4.38 19.75 -3.61
CA VAL A 307 -4.90 19.29 -4.89
C VAL A 307 -6.42 19.12 -4.89
N ILE A 308 -7.05 18.92 -3.72
CA ILE A 308 -8.50 18.70 -3.61
C ILE A 308 -9.14 19.90 -2.93
N ASP A 309 -10.07 20.56 -3.62
CA ASP A 309 -10.94 21.55 -2.99
C ASP A 309 -12.04 20.87 -2.17
N ALA A 310 -11.68 20.43 -0.96
CA ALA A 310 -12.60 19.82 -0.01
C ALA A 310 -12.36 20.38 1.40
N ARG A 311 -13.45 20.59 2.15
CA ARG A 311 -13.36 21.05 3.53
C ARG A 311 -13.11 19.87 4.45
N PHE A 312 -12.19 20.04 5.39
CA PHE A 312 -11.89 19.04 6.43
C PHE A 312 -13.15 18.49 7.12
N ALA A 313 -14.07 19.37 7.50
CA ALA A 313 -15.31 18.98 8.19
C ALA A 313 -16.22 18.09 7.33
N ASP A 314 -16.27 18.31 6.01
CA ASP A 314 -17.11 17.52 5.10
C ASP A 314 -16.53 16.12 4.93
N ILE A 315 -15.21 16.02 4.69
CA ILE A 315 -14.54 14.72 4.55
C ILE A 315 -14.68 13.91 5.82
N ARG A 316 -14.48 14.55 6.98
CA ARG A 316 -14.64 13.86 8.26
C ARG A 316 -16.06 13.37 8.48
N CYS A 317 -17.06 14.22 8.20
CA CYS A 317 -18.47 13.82 8.30
C CYS A 317 -18.76 12.62 7.39
N ALA A 318 -18.18 12.58 6.19
CA ALA A 318 -18.32 11.45 5.28
C ALA A 318 -17.65 10.16 5.79
N LEU A 319 -16.51 10.27 6.47
CA LEU A 319 -15.82 9.12 7.08
C LEU A 319 -16.58 8.52 8.26
N GLN A 320 -17.51 9.27 8.85
CA GLN A 320 -18.38 8.83 9.96
C GLN A 320 -19.77 8.37 9.48
N ALA A 321 -20.02 8.34 8.17
CA ALA A 321 -21.26 7.83 7.60
C ALA A 321 -21.41 6.32 7.84
N SER A 322 -22.60 5.76 7.62
CA SER A 322 -22.76 4.30 7.65
C SER A 322 -22.04 3.65 6.46
N PRO A 323 -21.57 2.39 6.56
CA PRO A 323 -20.92 1.70 5.45
C PRO A 323 -21.71 1.77 4.13
N GLN A 324 -23.04 1.66 4.19
CA GLN A 324 -23.91 1.69 3.00
C GLN A 324 -23.98 3.06 2.31
N THR A 325 -23.64 4.13 3.02
CA THR A 325 -23.67 5.52 2.51
C THR A 325 -22.28 6.14 2.42
N ALA A 326 -21.24 5.41 2.83
CA ALA A 326 -19.87 5.85 2.94
C ALA A 326 -19.30 6.34 1.60
N VAL A 327 -19.35 5.49 0.55
CA VAL A 327 -18.83 5.82 -0.79
C VAL A 327 -19.47 7.10 -1.33
N ARG A 328 -20.80 7.18 -1.26
CA ARG A 328 -21.57 8.33 -1.71
C ARG A 328 -21.22 9.59 -0.92
N SER A 329 -21.15 9.49 0.41
CA SER A 329 -20.84 10.61 1.29
C SER A 329 -19.43 11.13 1.01
N LEU A 330 -18.45 10.24 0.78
CA LEU A 330 -17.08 10.62 0.48
C LEU A 330 -16.96 11.28 -0.89
N VAL A 331 -17.56 10.72 -1.94
CA VAL A 331 -17.57 11.33 -3.28
C VAL A 331 -18.18 12.74 -3.22
N ALA A 332 -19.30 12.91 -2.51
CA ALA A 332 -19.93 14.21 -2.33
C ALA A 332 -19.02 15.18 -1.57
N ALA A 333 -18.37 14.74 -0.49
CA ALA A 333 -17.45 15.56 0.29
C ALA A 333 -16.17 15.96 -0.47
N LEU A 334 -15.76 15.15 -1.46
CA LEU A 334 -14.67 15.46 -2.39
C LEU A 334 -15.11 16.40 -3.53
N ASN A 335 -16.38 16.80 -3.56
CA ASN A 335 -17.00 17.59 -4.63
C ASN A 335 -16.88 16.91 -6.00
N LEU A 336 -17.00 15.58 -6.04
CA LEU A 336 -16.99 14.79 -7.26
C LEU A 336 -18.42 14.53 -7.78
N PRO A 337 -18.62 14.31 -9.10
CA PRO A 337 -19.95 14.05 -9.67
C PRO A 337 -20.58 12.75 -9.14
N GLU A 338 -21.91 12.74 -9.02
CA GLU A 338 -22.65 11.56 -8.56
C GLU A 338 -22.57 10.38 -9.52
N GLU A 339 -22.30 10.62 -10.81
CA GLU A 339 -22.11 9.58 -11.81
C GLU A 339 -20.92 8.66 -11.49
N ILE A 340 -19.92 9.15 -10.74
CA ILE A 340 -18.84 8.30 -10.25
C ILE A 340 -19.39 7.24 -9.28
N VAL A 341 -20.29 7.64 -8.36
CA VAL A 341 -20.94 6.71 -7.43
C VAL A 341 -21.84 5.74 -8.20
N ASP A 342 -22.58 6.23 -9.19
CA ASP A 342 -23.42 5.38 -10.04
C ASP A 342 -22.59 4.31 -10.76
N VAL A 343 -21.38 4.64 -11.24
CA VAL A 343 -20.46 3.64 -11.84
C VAL A 343 -19.91 2.67 -10.80
N LEU A 344 -19.47 3.16 -9.62
CA LEU A 344 -18.96 2.31 -8.54
C LEU A 344 -20.02 1.35 -7.99
N GLU A 345 -21.30 1.72 -8.05
CA GLU A 345 -22.43 0.86 -7.67
C GLU A 345 -22.97 0.03 -8.86
N GLY A 346 -22.35 0.11 -10.04
CA GLY A 346 -22.74 -0.65 -11.24
C GLY A 346 -24.06 -0.20 -11.89
N ARG A 347 -24.54 1.00 -11.58
CA ARG A 347 -25.78 1.60 -12.14
C ARG A 347 -25.56 2.29 -13.49
N ARG A 348 -24.32 2.67 -13.81
CA ARG A 348 -23.90 3.31 -15.07
C ARG A 348 -22.58 2.75 -15.57
N GLY A 349 -22.26 2.98 -16.84
CA GLY A 349 -20.94 2.63 -17.40
C GLY A 349 -19.92 3.77 -17.31
N LEU A 350 -18.63 3.43 -17.33
CA LEU A 350 -17.51 4.40 -17.27
C LEU A 350 -17.61 5.59 -18.25
N ALA A 351 -18.16 5.38 -19.45
CA ALA A 351 -18.28 6.41 -20.48
C ALA A 351 -19.32 7.52 -20.13
N GLU A 352 -20.15 7.29 -19.11
CA GLU A 352 -21.16 8.25 -18.66
C GLU A 352 -20.62 9.26 -17.64
N ILE A 353 -19.40 9.08 -17.15
CA ILE A 353 -18.77 10.03 -16.22
C ILE A 353 -18.50 11.35 -16.95
N PRO A 354 -19.00 12.50 -16.46
CA PRO A 354 -18.80 13.78 -17.12
C PRO A 354 -17.34 14.22 -17.11
N ASN A 355 -16.91 14.93 -18.15
CA ASN A 355 -15.52 15.41 -18.34
C ASN A 355 -14.45 14.33 -18.13
N SER A 356 -14.75 13.09 -18.54
CA SER A 356 -13.83 11.99 -18.45
C SER A 356 -13.34 11.53 -19.83
N GLN A 357 -12.17 10.92 -19.85
CA GLN A 357 -11.64 10.19 -20.98
C GLN A 357 -11.59 8.71 -20.66
N LEU A 358 -12.25 7.90 -21.47
CA LEU A 358 -12.20 6.45 -21.36
C LEU A 358 -10.91 5.90 -21.99
N PHE A 359 -10.13 5.19 -21.20
CA PHE A 359 -8.97 4.42 -21.63
C PHE A 359 -9.30 2.93 -21.57
N THR A 360 -9.12 2.24 -22.71
CA THR A 360 -9.32 0.79 -22.80
C THR A 360 -7.97 0.08 -22.87
N PRO A 361 -7.87 -1.16 -22.34
CA PRO A 361 -6.66 -1.96 -22.44
C PRO A 361 -6.20 -2.13 -23.89
N GLY A 362 -4.89 -2.05 -24.07
CA GLY A 362 -4.22 -2.27 -25.35
C GLY A 362 -2.91 -3.01 -25.12
N SER A 363 -2.24 -3.38 -26.21
CA SER A 363 -0.90 -3.97 -26.11
C SER A 363 0.10 -3.01 -25.44
N GLY A 364 1.14 -3.55 -24.80
CA GLY A 364 2.21 -2.72 -24.22
C GLY A 364 2.86 -1.75 -25.23
N GLY A 365 2.92 -2.15 -26.51
CA GLY A 365 3.42 -1.29 -27.59
C GLY A 365 2.51 -0.08 -27.89
N SER A 366 1.20 -0.29 -27.95
CA SER A 366 0.23 0.81 -28.13
C SER A 366 0.17 1.71 -26.90
N ALA A 367 0.23 1.15 -25.70
CA ALA A 367 0.27 1.93 -24.46
C ALA A 367 1.52 2.83 -24.39
N PHE A 368 2.67 2.34 -24.83
CA PHE A 368 3.90 3.14 -24.94
C PHE A 368 3.76 4.27 -25.98
N GLN A 369 3.16 3.99 -27.14
CA GLN A 369 2.90 5.02 -28.16
C GLN A 369 1.97 6.12 -27.63
N ASP A 370 0.91 5.74 -26.91
CA ASP A 370 -0.05 6.66 -26.32
C ASP A 370 0.61 7.52 -25.23
N ARG A 371 1.38 6.89 -24.33
CA ARG A 371 2.21 7.60 -23.34
C ARG A 371 3.11 8.64 -23.99
N LEU A 372 3.84 8.27 -25.05
CA LEU A 372 4.72 9.19 -25.75
C LEU A 372 3.94 10.33 -26.43
N ALA A 373 2.75 10.06 -26.97
CA ALA A 373 1.90 11.08 -27.57
C ALA A 373 1.46 12.13 -26.53
N PHE A 374 1.01 11.70 -25.35
CA PHE A 374 0.65 12.59 -24.25
C PHE A 374 1.85 13.34 -23.67
N GLU A 375 3.02 12.69 -23.56
CA GLU A 375 4.27 13.34 -23.14
C GLU A 375 4.67 14.48 -24.10
N ILE A 376 4.64 14.22 -25.42
CA ILE A 376 4.94 15.24 -26.44
C ILE A 376 3.89 16.37 -26.46
N ALA A 377 2.66 16.06 -26.05
CA ALA A 377 1.58 17.03 -25.91
C ALA A 377 1.71 17.94 -24.69
N GLY A 378 2.66 17.65 -23.78
CA GLY A 378 2.88 18.38 -22.53
C GLY A 378 2.05 17.87 -21.35
N GLU A 379 1.42 16.69 -21.48
CA GLU A 379 0.63 16.04 -20.43
C GLU A 379 1.46 14.99 -19.68
N GLY A 380 2.75 15.29 -19.47
CA GLY A 380 3.78 14.39 -18.97
C GLY A 380 4.67 15.02 -17.91
N PHE A 381 5.73 14.33 -17.49
CA PHE A 381 6.68 14.85 -16.49
C PHE A 381 7.68 15.85 -17.08
N VAL A 382 7.88 15.86 -18.39
CA VAL A 382 8.86 16.74 -19.03
C VAL A 382 8.30 18.16 -19.15
N GLU A 383 9.06 19.12 -18.61
CA GLU A 383 8.73 20.55 -18.57
C GLU A 383 8.48 21.11 -20.00
N PRO A 384 7.39 21.89 -20.22
CA PRO A 384 6.99 22.35 -21.55
C PRO A 384 8.06 23.15 -22.30
N ASP A 385 8.92 23.88 -21.59
CA ASP A 385 10.01 24.68 -22.17
C ASP A 385 11.18 23.81 -22.66
N LEU A 386 11.40 22.66 -22.02
CA LEU A 386 12.41 21.68 -22.42
C LEU A 386 11.93 20.90 -23.64
N MET A 387 10.64 20.54 -23.68
CA MET A 387 9.99 20.02 -24.89
C MET A 387 9.85 21.07 -26.00
N GLY A 388 9.69 22.35 -25.66
CA GLY A 388 9.68 23.48 -26.59
C GLY A 388 11.06 23.73 -27.22
N ALA A 389 12.12 23.64 -26.42
CA ALA A 389 13.51 23.69 -26.88
C ALA A 389 13.87 22.46 -27.72
N TYR A 390 13.41 21.27 -27.32
CA TYR A 390 13.53 20.04 -28.11
C TYR A 390 12.79 20.20 -29.44
N ARG A 391 11.51 20.58 -29.43
CA ARG A 391 10.67 20.86 -30.60
C ARG A 391 11.32 21.88 -31.54
N LYS A 392 11.91 22.95 -31.02
CA LYS A 392 12.55 24.01 -31.82
C LYS A 392 13.89 23.58 -32.43
N ILE A 393 14.72 22.83 -31.70
CA ILE A 393 16.05 22.41 -32.17
C ILE A 393 15.96 21.17 -33.08
N TYR A 394 15.10 20.21 -32.76
CA TYR A 394 14.95 18.95 -33.51
C TYR A 394 14.06 19.06 -34.75
N LEU A 395 13.04 19.94 -34.76
CA LEU A 395 12.17 20.08 -35.93
C LEU A 395 12.73 21.05 -36.99
N GLU A 396 13.57 22.02 -36.62
CA GLU A 396 14.03 23.08 -37.54
C GLU A 396 15.40 22.82 -38.20
N ARG A 397 16.21 21.87 -37.74
CA ARG A 397 17.56 21.60 -38.28
C ARG A 397 17.86 20.11 -38.55
N PRO A 398 17.45 19.57 -39.71
CA PRO A 398 17.61 18.14 -40.07
C PRO A 398 19.05 17.61 -40.10
N TRP A 399 20.04 18.49 -40.29
CA TRP A 399 21.44 18.09 -40.49
C TRP A 399 22.22 17.80 -39.20
N ALA A 400 21.72 18.24 -38.03
CA ALA A 400 22.35 17.93 -36.74
C ALA A 400 22.23 16.44 -36.36
N VAL A 401 21.23 15.75 -36.92
CA VAL A 401 20.98 14.32 -36.74
C VAL A 401 22.10 13.45 -37.33
N ALA A 402 22.78 13.90 -38.39
CA ALA A 402 23.79 13.11 -39.08
C ALA A 402 25.14 13.00 -38.35
N VAL A 403 25.47 13.99 -37.50
CA VAL A 403 26.76 14.04 -36.80
C VAL A 403 26.73 13.28 -35.46
N ALA A 404 25.60 13.33 -34.74
CA ALA A 404 25.44 12.63 -33.47
C ALA A 404 25.28 11.10 -33.63
N SER A 405 24.60 10.66 -34.69
CA SER A 405 24.33 9.24 -34.96
C SER A 405 25.56 8.45 -35.41
N ALA A 406 26.56 9.10 -36.03
CA ALA A 406 27.79 8.44 -36.47
C ALA A 406 28.72 8.05 -35.31
N VAL A 407 28.72 8.80 -34.21
CA VAL A 407 29.63 8.56 -33.06
C VAL A 407 29.07 7.51 -32.09
N GLN A 408 27.75 7.49 -31.86
CA GLN A 408 27.13 6.58 -30.89
C GLN A 408 26.89 5.16 -31.42
N THR A 409 26.75 4.96 -32.73
CA THR A 409 26.50 3.63 -33.32
C THR A 409 27.73 2.70 -33.19
N ALA A 410 28.94 3.25 -33.15
CA ALA A 410 30.17 2.46 -33.00
C ALA A 410 30.37 1.95 -31.56
N VAL A 411 29.92 2.69 -30.55
CA VAL A 411 30.17 2.36 -29.13
C VAL A 411 29.10 1.42 -28.57
N ALA A 412 27.81 1.66 -28.88
CA ALA A 412 26.71 0.86 -28.35
C ALA A 412 26.60 -0.53 -29.03
N GLY A 413 26.86 -0.62 -30.34
CA GLY A 413 26.87 -1.88 -31.07
C GLY A 413 28.00 -2.81 -30.61
N GLY A 414 29.18 -2.24 -30.29
CA GLY A 414 30.34 -2.98 -29.78
C GLY A 414 30.15 -3.53 -28.36
N MET A 415 29.42 -2.81 -27.50
CA MET A 415 29.19 -3.25 -26.11
C MET A 415 28.16 -4.38 -25.99
N LEU A 416 27.11 -4.37 -26.81
CA LEU A 416 26.10 -5.44 -26.85
C LEU A 416 26.65 -6.75 -27.44
N THR A 417 27.44 -6.67 -28.51
CA THR A 417 28.11 -7.85 -29.09
C THR A 417 29.20 -8.40 -28.17
N ALA A 418 29.94 -7.55 -27.45
CA ALA A 418 30.89 -7.99 -26.44
C ALA A 418 30.22 -8.61 -25.21
N GLY A 419 29.03 -8.13 -24.81
CA GLY A 419 28.22 -8.69 -23.73
C GLY A 419 27.66 -10.08 -24.06
N PHE A 420 27.10 -10.25 -25.26
CA PHE A 420 26.57 -11.53 -25.73
C PHE A 420 27.67 -12.60 -25.89
N ASN A 421 28.83 -12.22 -26.43
CA ASN A 421 29.97 -13.14 -26.55
C ASN A 421 30.60 -13.51 -25.19
N ARG A 422 30.48 -12.66 -24.15
CA ARG A 422 30.92 -12.97 -22.79
C ARG A 422 29.94 -13.88 -22.04
N ALA A 423 28.64 -13.74 -22.29
CA ALA A 423 27.60 -14.60 -21.73
C ALA A 423 27.75 -16.05 -22.24
N ASN A 424 28.04 -16.22 -23.54
CA ASN A 424 28.37 -17.54 -24.12
C ASN A 424 29.72 -18.12 -23.63
N ALA A 425 30.56 -17.33 -22.97
CA ALA A 425 31.85 -17.74 -22.41
C ALA A 425 31.84 -17.84 -20.87
N GLY A 426 30.66 -17.79 -20.23
CA GLY A 426 30.50 -18.00 -18.79
C GLY A 426 31.06 -16.89 -17.89
N ARG A 427 31.21 -15.65 -18.39
CA ARG A 427 31.70 -14.50 -17.60
C ARG A 427 30.56 -13.54 -17.21
N PRO A 428 30.69 -12.79 -16.08
CA PRO A 428 29.61 -11.97 -15.54
C PRO A 428 29.21 -10.84 -16.50
N TRP A 429 27.95 -10.87 -16.94
CA TRP A 429 27.39 -10.06 -18.02
C TRP A 429 26.41 -8.97 -17.54
N LYS A 430 25.91 -9.09 -16.30
CA LYS A 430 24.84 -8.26 -15.72
C LYS A 430 25.17 -6.77 -15.63
N LEU A 431 26.44 -6.39 -15.40
CA LEU A 431 26.86 -4.99 -15.33
C LEU A 431 26.84 -4.30 -16.70
N LEU A 432 27.16 -5.04 -17.76
CA LEU A 432 27.18 -4.53 -19.14
C LEU A 432 25.77 -4.47 -19.75
N THR A 433 24.85 -5.37 -19.35
CA THR A 433 23.43 -5.26 -19.71
C THR A 433 22.68 -4.24 -18.87
N ALA A 434 23.06 -4.02 -17.61
CA ALA A 434 22.53 -2.89 -16.82
C ALA A 434 22.97 -1.54 -17.40
N LEU A 435 24.24 -1.39 -17.81
CA LEU A 435 24.70 -0.20 -18.54
C LEU A 435 24.10 -0.11 -19.95
N GLY A 436 23.84 -1.23 -20.62
CA GLY A 436 23.06 -1.29 -21.86
C GLY A 436 21.59 -0.87 -21.66
N GLY A 437 21.00 -1.18 -20.51
CA GLY A 437 19.69 -0.71 -20.07
C GLY A 437 19.69 0.79 -19.77
N TRP A 438 20.77 1.33 -19.22
CA TRP A 438 20.96 2.77 -19.08
C TRP A 438 21.12 3.46 -20.45
N ALA A 439 21.72 2.78 -21.43
CA ALA A 439 21.77 3.23 -22.83
C ALA A 439 20.42 3.11 -23.57
N LEU A 440 19.37 2.50 -22.99
CA LEU A 440 18.00 2.57 -23.52
C LEU A 440 17.32 3.92 -23.25
N VAL A 441 17.88 4.77 -22.37
CA VAL A 441 17.59 6.22 -22.39
C VAL A 441 18.06 6.85 -23.72
N GLY A 442 18.99 6.20 -24.44
CA GLY A 442 19.39 6.51 -25.81
C GLY A 442 18.55 5.84 -26.92
N GLY A 443 17.56 5.02 -26.57
CA GLY A 443 16.61 4.42 -27.53
C GLY A 443 15.57 5.42 -28.07
N VAL A 444 15.43 6.56 -27.39
CA VAL A 444 14.63 7.71 -27.81
C VAL A 444 15.13 8.29 -29.15
N ALA A 445 16.44 8.21 -29.42
CA ALA A 445 17.06 8.83 -30.60
C ALA A 445 16.79 8.09 -31.92
N ARG A 446 16.35 6.83 -31.90
CA ARG A 446 16.01 6.07 -33.13
C ARG A 446 14.54 6.13 -33.51
N ILE A 447 13.65 6.33 -32.53
CA ILE A 447 12.19 6.34 -32.73
C ILE A 447 11.67 7.75 -33.03
N LEU A 448 12.35 8.80 -32.56
CA LEU A 448 12.00 10.18 -32.89
C LEU A 448 12.64 10.63 -34.21
N THR A 449 12.25 10.01 -35.32
CA THR A 449 12.17 10.84 -36.54
C THR A 449 11.04 11.83 -36.29
N THR A 450 11.28 13.11 -36.57
CA THR A 450 10.27 14.18 -36.54
C THR A 450 8.92 13.72 -37.09
N SER A 451 8.94 12.94 -38.18
CA SER A 451 7.75 12.39 -38.82
C SER A 451 6.99 11.35 -37.98
N TYR A 452 7.69 10.46 -37.28
CA TYR A 452 7.04 9.44 -36.44
C TYR A 452 6.44 10.06 -35.16
N ALA A 453 7.17 10.99 -34.54
CA ALA A 453 6.65 11.77 -33.42
C ALA A 453 5.42 12.60 -33.81
N GLN A 454 5.49 13.28 -34.96
CA GLN A 454 4.34 14.02 -35.51
C GLN A 454 3.18 13.10 -35.86
N SER A 455 3.42 11.92 -36.44
CA SER A 455 2.33 10.99 -36.77
C SER A 455 1.62 10.47 -35.52
N LEU A 456 2.35 10.19 -34.44
CA LEU A 456 1.74 9.76 -33.18
C LEU A 456 0.86 10.85 -32.57
N VAL A 457 1.36 12.09 -32.49
CA VAL A 457 0.57 13.23 -31.99
C VAL A 457 -0.63 13.49 -32.89
N THR A 458 -0.46 13.44 -34.22
CA THR A 458 -1.56 13.64 -35.17
C THR A 458 -2.63 12.57 -35.02
N GLN A 459 -2.23 11.30 -34.84
CA GLN A 459 -3.15 10.19 -34.63
C GLN A 459 -3.95 10.34 -33.33
N ARG A 460 -3.36 10.96 -32.30
CA ARG A 460 -4.00 11.20 -30.99
C ARG A 460 -4.45 12.63 -30.77
N GLN A 461 -4.47 13.46 -31.82
CA GLN A 461 -4.70 14.88 -31.69
C GLN A 461 -6.11 15.18 -31.15
N SER A 462 -7.12 14.44 -31.62
CA SER A 462 -8.50 14.57 -31.10
C SER A 462 -8.57 14.28 -29.61
N ASP A 463 -7.89 13.22 -29.17
CA ASP A 463 -7.90 12.76 -27.78
C ASP A 463 -7.20 13.78 -26.88
N ILE A 464 -6.06 14.31 -27.34
CA ILE A 464 -5.29 15.36 -26.67
C ILE A 464 -6.08 16.68 -26.61
N GLU A 465 -6.73 17.10 -27.70
CA GLU A 465 -7.53 18.32 -27.72
C GLU A 465 -8.75 18.20 -26.81
N THR A 466 -9.42 17.04 -26.83
CA THR A 466 -10.55 16.75 -25.92
C THR A 466 -10.09 16.84 -24.47
N TRP A 467 -8.96 16.22 -24.12
CA TRP A 467 -8.37 16.34 -22.78
C TRP A 467 -8.07 17.79 -22.41
N LYS A 468 -7.43 18.56 -23.28
CA LYS A 468 -7.12 19.97 -23.01
C LYS A 468 -8.35 20.84 -22.80
N MET A 469 -9.46 20.51 -23.46
CA MET A 469 -10.74 21.20 -23.30
C MET A 469 -11.56 20.70 -22.09
N MET A 470 -11.24 19.53 -21.51
CA MET A 470 -11.92 19.04 -20.31
C MET A 470 -11.72 20.03 -19.16
N ARG A 471 -12.83 20.36 -18.51
CA ARG A 471 -12.86 21.17 -17.30
C ARG A 471 -12.52 20.31 -16.09
N ASN A 472 -12.06 20.96 -15.03
CA ASN A 472 -11.91 20.33 -13.73
C ASN A 472 -13.28 19.85 -13.23
N LEU A 473 -13.34 18.69 -12.60
CA LEU A 473 -14.58 18.14 -12.03
C LEU A 473 -15.21 19.10 -11.00
N GLN A 474 -14.39 19.79 -10.21
CA GLN A 474 -14.87 20.73 -9.18
C GLN A 474 -15.42 22.05 -9.74
N ASP A 475 -15.11 22.41 -10.99
CA ASP A 475 -15.63 23.63 -11.61
C ASP A 475 -17.11 23.50 -12.02
N GLN A 476 -17.66 22.28 -12.08
CA GLN A 476 -19.05 22.05 -12.49
C GLN A 476 -20.06 22.40 -11.39
N THR A 477 -19.72 22.14 -10.13
CA THR A 477 -20.59 22.36 -8.97
C THR A 477 -20.80 23.85 -8.66
N ALA A 478 -19.85 24.72 -9.05
CA ALA A 478 -19.97 26.17 -8.87
C ALA A 478 -21.00 26.83 -9.81
N GLY A 479 -21.46 26.14 -10.86
CA GLY A 479 -22.42 26.66 -11.84
C GLY A 479 -23.89 26.47 -11.48
N GLN A 480 -24.20 25.79 -10.37
CA GLN A 480 -25.57 25.50 -9.95
C GLN A 480 -25.94 26.42 -8.78
N GLU A 481 -26.18 27.70 -9.09
CA GLU A 481 -26.86 28.60 -8.14
C GLU A 481 -28.19 27.96 -7.72
N PRO A 482 -28.53 27.94 -6.41
CA PRO A 482 -29.85 27.51 -6.00
C PRO A 482 -30.87 28.44 -6.65
N SER A 483 -31.72 27.89 -7.52
CA SER A 483 -32.79 28.66 -8.15
C SER A 483 -33.58 29.36 -7.06
N ALA A 484 -33.52 30.69 -7.02
CA ALA A 484 -34.38 31.49 -6.18
C ALA A 484 -35.83 31.08 -6.46
N GLY A 485 -36.45 30.40 -5.49
CA GLY A 485 -37.85 30.04 -5.56
C GLY A 485 -38.73 31.29 -5.74
N PRO A 486 -39.88 31.16 -6.42
CA PRO A 486 -40.70 32.31 -6.78
C PRO A 486 -41.23 32.99 -5.52
N GLY A 487 -41.24 34.32 -5.59
CA GLY A 487 -41.51 35.22 -4.48
C GLY A 487 -42.77 34.89 -3.68
N ARG A 488 -42.64 35.09 -2.37
CA ARG A 488 -43.78 35.37 -1.48
C ARG A 488 -44.52 36.59 -2.02
N ALA A 489 -45.71 36.34 -2.58
CA ALA A 489 -46.74 37.35 -2.69
C ALA A 489 -47.34 37.60 -1.29
N GLU A 490 -47.68 38.85 -1.09
CA GLU A 490 -48.35 39.45 0.06
C GLU A 490 -49.66 38.73 0.40
N ASP A 491 -49.83 38.34 1.67
CA ASP A 491 -50.96 38.66 2.57
C ASP A 491 -50.77 37.99 3.95
#